data_AF-A0A964NTX9-F1
#
_entry.id   AF-A0A964NTX9-F1
#
_cell.length_a   1.000
_cell.length_b   1.000
_cell.length_c   1.000
_cell.angle_alpha   90.00
_cell.angle_beta   90.00
_cell.angle_gamma   90.00
#
_symmetry.space_group_name_H-M   'P 1'
#
loop_
_entity.id
_entity.type
_entity.pdbx_description
1 polymer ?
#
loop_
_entity_poly.entity_id
_entity_poly.type
_entity_poly.pdbx_seq_one_letter_code
_entity_poly.pdbx_strand_id
1 'polypeptide(L)'
;MARGPAGPLRRGWTTGACAAAASKAAYQALLTGAFPDPVTIRLPQGLEPAFALAREELATDHATAGIVKDAGDDPDVTHGALVLATVRRAKPGAGIVLRAGEGVGMVTRAGLPVAVGEPAINPGPRAQIAAAIAEVAHTHGGSGDVEIAIAIPGGANLAAKTLNGRLGIVGGLSILGTTGVVIPYSCASWIHSIHRGIDVARAAGVAHIAGSTGSTSEAAVKQLHGLDDIALIDMGDFAGGMLKYLRRHPVPRLTIAGGFGKLAKLAAGALDLHSGASVVDVA
;
A
#
# COMPACT_ATOMS: atom_id res chain seq x y z
N MET A 1 -24.94 7.16 -12.60
CA MET A 1 -23.94 6.09 -12.40
C MET A 1 -23.43 5.67 -13.77
N ALA A 2 -22.16 5.91 -14.09
CA ALA A 2 -21.58 5.40 -15.32
C ALA A 2 -21.53 3.86 -15.22
N ARG A 3 -22.08 3.15 -16.21
CA ARG A 3 -21.93 1.69 -16.33
C ARG A 3 -20.43 1.38 -16.34
N GLY A 4 -20.00 0.49 -15.45
CA GLY A 4 -18.64 -0.05 -15.48
C GLY A 4 -18.32 -0.67 -16.84
N PRO A 5 -17.03 -0.80 -17.21
CA PRO A 5 -16.64 -1.29 -18.52
C PRO A 5 -17.24 -2.68 -18.80
N ALA A 6 -17.66 -2.92 -20.04
CA ALA A 6 -18.09 -4.24 -20.48
C ALA A 6 -16.85 -5.09 -20.83
N GLY A 7 -16.45 -6.00 -19.92
CA GLY A 7 -15.33 -6.93 -20.12
C GLY A 7 -14.63 -7.31 -18.81
N PRO A 8 -13.74 -8.33 -18.81
CA PRO A 8 -12.91 -8.63 -17.64
C PRO A 8 -11.99 -7.44 -17.34
N LEU A 9 -12.06 -6.93 -16.10
CA LEU A 9 -11.26 -5.78 -15.67
C LEU A 9 -9.75 -6.11 -15.71
N ARG A 10 -8.98 -5.16 -16.22
CA ARG A 10 -7.53 -5.26 -16.36
C ARG A 10 -6.86 -5.11 -15.00
N ARG A 11 -6.03 -6.10 -14.66
CA ARG A 11 -5.15 -6.05 -13.48
C ARG A 11 -4.01 -5.06 -13.71
N GLY A 12 -3.51 -4.50 -12.62
CA GLY A 12 -2.32 -3.65 -12.62
C GLY A 12 -1.21 -4.21 -11.75
N TRP A 13 -0.23 -3.35 -11.49
CA TRP A 13 0.95 -3.65 -10.69
C TRP A 13 1.02 -2.71 -9.50
N THR A 14 1.40 -3.27 -8.36
CA THR A 14 1.51 -2.51 -7.11
C THR A 14 2.73 -1.58 -7.12
N THR A 15 2.77 -0.58 -6.23
CA THR A 15 3.98 0.26 -6.05
C THR A 15 5.18 -0.60 -5.65
N GLY A 16 4.96 -1.68 -4.88
CA GLY A 16 6.00 -2.66 -4.55
C GLY A 16 6.61 -3.38 -5.75
N ALA A 17 5.77 -3.84 -6.68
CA ALA A 17 6.24 -4.48 -7.91
C ALA A 17 7.06 -3.50 -8.77
N CYS A 18 6.58 -2.25 -8.91
CA CYS A 18 7.29 -1.21 -9.64
C CYS A 18 8.65 -0.89 -8.99
N ALA A 19 8.69 -0.79 -7.66
CA ALA A 19 9.94 -0.56 -6.91
C ALA A 19 10.93 -1.72 -7.06
N ALA A 20 10.45 -2.98 -7.04
CA ALA A 20 11.28 -4.15 -7.25
C ALA A 20 11.84 -4.21 -8.68
N ALA A 21 11.02 -3.94 -9.69
CA ALA A 21 11.42 -3.86 -11.09
C ALA A 21 12.48 -2.76 -11.32
N ALA A 22 12.24 -1.55 -10.82
CA ALA A 22 13.20 -0.45 -10.87
C ALA A 22 14.52 -0.82 -10.16
N SER A 23 14.44 -1.42 -8.97
CA SER A 23 15.64 -1.85 -8.21
C SER A 23 16.44 -2.90 -8.97
N LYS A 24 15.76 -3.86 -9.62
CA LYS A 24 16.40 -4.88 -10.46
C LYS A 24 17.17 -4.25 -11.62
N ALA A 25 16.50 -3.39 -12.38
CA ALA A 25 17.08 -2.76 -13.56
C ALA A 25 18.28 -1.88 -13.21
N ALA A 26 18.15 -1.05 -12.17
CA ALA A 26 19.24 -0.21 -11.68
C ALA A 26 20.42 -1.04 -11.17
N TYR A 27 20.18 -2.08 -10.38
CA TYR A 27 21.28 -2.91 -9.88
C TYR A 27 21.99 -3.68 -10.99
N GLN A 28 21.26 -4.19 -11.98
CA GLN A 28 21.86 -4.82 -13.15
C GLN A 28 22.75 -3.83 -13.90
N ALA A 29 22.25 -2.63 -14.19
CA ALA A 29 23.05 -1.59 -14.85
C ALA A 29 24.30 -1.20 -14.04
N LEU A 30 24.22 -1.18 -12.71
CA LEU A 30 25.36 -0.91 -11.83
C LEU A 30 26.46 -1.99 -11.90
N LEU A 31 26.11 -3.23 -12.28
CA LEU A 31 27.06 -4.33 -12.44
C LEU A 31 27.58 -4.45 -13.87
N THR A 32 26.73 -4.21 -14.87
CA THR A 32 27.00 -4.54 -16.28
C THR A 32 27.20 -3.32 -17.18
N GLY A 33 26.77 -2.14 -16.73
CA GLY A 33 26.70 -0.92 -17.54
C GLY A 33 25.46 -0.82 -18.44
N ALA A 34 24.56 -1.81 -18.42
CA ALA A 34 23.38 -1.86 -19.30
C ALA A 34 22.08 -2.13 -18.53
N PHE A 35 21.03 -1.38 -18.86
CA PHE A 35 19.70 -1.56 -18.30
C PHE A 35 18.92 -2.65 -19.06
N PRO A 36 18.23 -3.56 -18.36
CA PRO A 36 17.28 -4.47 -18.98
C PRO A 36 15.96 -3.74 -19.25
N ASP A 37 15.71 -3.34 -20.50
CA ASP A 37 14.41 -2.77 -20.91
C ASP A 37 13.73 -3.63 -22.00
N PRO A 38 12.57 -4.25 -21.72
CA PRO A 38 11.86 -4.23 -20.45
C PRO A 38 12.55 -5.12 -19.39
N VAL A 39 12.35 -4.78 -18.11
CA VAL A 39 12.82 -5.58 -16.97
C VAL A 39 11.74 -6.56 -16.53
N THR A 40 12.09 -7.83 -16.39
CA THR A 40 11.19 -8.86 -15.85
C THR A 40 11.48 -9.10 -14.38
N ILE A 41 10.46 -9.23 -13.54
CA ILE A 41 10.62 -9.66 -12.13
C ILE A 41 9.69 -10.83 -11.82
N ARG A 42 10.15 -11.72 -10.92
CA ARG A 42 9.29 -12.76 -10.37
C ARG A 42 8.47 -12.21 -9.20
N LEU A 43 7.16 -12.23 -9.36
CA LEU A 43 6.22 -11.86 -8.32
C LEU A 43 5.81 -13.08 -7.46
N PRO A 44 5.27 -12.83 -6.26
CA PRO A 44 4.59 -13.86 -5.49
C PRO A 44 3.54 -14.57 -6.34
N GLN A 45 3.36 -15.87 -6.13
CA GLN A 45 2.50 -16.76 -6.94
C GLN A 45 3.06 -17.13 -8.32
N GLY A 46 4.33 -16.79 -8.61
CA GLY A 46 5.07 -17.29 -9.78
C GLY A 46 4.81 -16.53 -11.08
N LEU A 47 4.13 -15.38 -11.02
CA LEU A 47 3.97 -14.50 -12.18
C LEU A 47 5.29 -13.81 -12.52
N GLU A 48 5.60 -13.67 -13.82
CA GLU A 48 6.81 -13.00 -14.30
C GLU A 48 6.49 -11.88 -15.30
N PRO A 49 5.89 -10.77 -14.85
CA PRO A 49 5.62 -9.63 -15.72
C PRO A 49 6.87 -8.86 -16.11
N ALA A 50 6.81 -8.27 -17.30
CA ALA A 50 7.80 -7.35 -17.84
C ALA A 50 7.35 -5.89 -17.66
N PHE A 51 8.26 -5.01 -17.28
CA PHE A 51 8.02 -3.59 -17.04
C PHE A 51 8.93 -2.76 -17.95
N ALA A 52 8.33 -1.86 -18.73
CA ALA A 52 9.09 -0.90 -19.52
C ALA A 52 9.76 0.15 -18.61
N LEU A 53 11.02 0.47 -18.87
CA LEU A 53 11.74 1.51 -18.16
C LEU A 53 11.30 2.88 -18.69
N ALA A 54 10.86 3.73 -17.77
CA ALA A 54 10.50 5.12 -18.07
C ALA A 54 11.66 6.09 -17.82
N ARG A 55 12.70 5.64 -17.11
CA ARG A 55 13.85 6.45 -16.73
C ARG A 55 15.05 5.55 -16.51
N GLU A 56 16.20 5.97 -17.02
CA GLU A 56 17.48 5.28 -16.88
C GLU A 56 18.57 6.33 -16.64
N GLU A 57 19.44 6.09 -15.68
CA GLU A 57 20.60 6.92 -15.43
C GLU A 57 21.71 6.07 -14.81
N LEU A 58 22.85 5.98 -15.49
CA LEU A 58 24.04 5.32 -14.97
C LEU A 58 25.10 6.37 -14.64
N ALA A 59 25.56 6.38 -13.41
CA ALA A 59 26.67 7.17 -12.92
C ALA A 59 27.81 6.25 -12.43
N THR A 60 28.93 6.85 -12.03
CA THR A 60 30.13 6.10 -11.61
C THR A 60 29.88 5.25 -10.36
N ASP A 61 29.10 5.72 -9.40
CA ASP A 61 28.88 5.11 -8.09
C ASP A 61 27.45 4.59 -7.87
N HIS A 62 26.53 4.92 -8.78
CA HIS A 62 25.11 4.57 -8.66
C HIS A 62 24.43 4.42 -10.01
N ALA A 63 23.30 3.71 -10.00
CA ALA A 63 22.40 3.63 -11.14
C ALA A 63 20.97 3.91 -10.68
N THR A 64 20.18 4.54 -11.53
CA THR A 64 18.76 4.82 -11.27
C THR A 64 17.92 4.29 -12.42
N ALA A 65 16.84 3.58 -12.07
CA ALA A 65 15.80 3.19 -13.03
C ALA A 65 14.43 3.65 -12.54
N GLY A 66 13.50 3.86 -13.47
CA GLY A 66 12.14 4.32 -13.19
C GLY A 66 11.08 3.50 -13.88
N ILE A 67 9.99 3.18 -13.18
CA ILE A 67 8.81 2.51 -13.71
C ILE A 67 7.59 3.40 -13.50
N VAL A 68 6.80 3.63 -14.55
CA VAL A 68 5.48 4.25 -14.41
C VAL A 68 4.48 3.20 -13.96
N LYS A 69 3.86 3.42 -12.80
CA LYS A 69 2.89 2.48 -12.24
C LYS A 69 1.62 2.43 -13.08
N ASP A 70 1.28 1.24 -13.53
CA ASP A 70 0.01 0.95 -14.17
C ASP A 70 -0.91 0.18 -13.22
N ALA A 71 -1.98 0.82 -12.74
CA ALA A 71 -2.96 0.21 -11.84
C ALA A 71 -4.04 -0.64 -12.53
N GLY A 72 -3.98 -0.80 -13.86
CA GLY A 72 -5.07 -1.45 -14.59
C GLY A 72 -6.34 -0.59 -14.54
N ASP A 73 -7.48 -1.22 -14.28
CA ASP A 73 -8.78 -0.55 -14.19
C ASP A 73 -9.16 -0.16 -12.74
N ASP A 74 -8.24 -0.30 -11.79
CA ASP A 74 -8.46 0.16 -10.41
C ASP A 74 -8.38 1.70 -10.33
N PRO A 75 -9.32 2.39 -9.68
CA PRO A 75 -9.28 3.83 -9.46
C PRO A 75 -8.25 4.21 -8.37
N ASP A 76 -6.99 3.84 -8.60
CA ASP A 76 -5.88 4.04 -7.69
C ASP A 76 -5.23 5.41 -7.92
N VAL A 77 -5.12 6.21 -6.86
CA VAL A 77 -4.50 7.54 -6.88
C VAL A 77 -3.03 7.54 -7.32
N THR A 78 -2.37 6.39 -7.23
CA THR A 78 -0.97 6.19 -7.63
C THR A 78 -0.83 5.63 -9.05
N HIS A 79 -1.92 5.47 -9.80
CA HIS A 79 -1.86 5.19 -11.23
C HIS A 79 -1.12 6.32 -11.98
N GLY A 80 -0.20 5.95 -12.88
CA GLY A 80 0.63 6.89 -13.62
C GLY A 80 1.80 7.49 -12.83
N ALA A 81 1.94 7.17 -11.54
CA ALA A 81 3.05 7.67 -10.74
C ALA A 81 4.38 7.01 -11.17
N LEU A 82 5.43 7.83 -11.32
CA LEU A 82 6.78 7.34 -11.57
C LEU A 82 7.41 6.84 -10.26
N VAL A 83 7.81 5.57 -10.22
CA VAL A 83 8.56 4.97 -9.11
C VAL A 83 10.01 4.82 -9.52
N LEU A 84 10.89 5.55 -8.85
CA LEU A 84 12.33 5.54 -9.06
C LEU A 84 13.02 4.67 -8.01
N ALA A 85 14.05 3.95 -8.42
CA ALA A 85 14.99 3.28 -7.53
C ALA A 85 16.42 3.69 -7.90
N THR A 86 17.11 4.33 -6.97
CA THR A 86 18.55 4.62 -7.09
C THR A 86 19.32 3.62 -6.24
N VAL A 87 20.19 2.85 -6.88
CA VAL A 87 20.98 1.77 -6.27
C VAL A 87 22.45 2.17 -6.21
N ARG A 88 23.04 2.01 -5.02
CA ARG A 88 24.47 2.18 -4.72
C ARG A 88 25.03 0.90 -4.14
N ARG A 89 26.32 0.63 -4.38
CA ARG A 89 27.03 -0.47 -3.69
C ARG A 89 27.16 -0.12 -2.20
N ALA A 90 26.78 -1.05 -1.33
CA ALA A 90 27.01 -0.90 0.11
C ALA A 90 28.33 -1.57 0.52
N LYS A 91 28.70 -1.39 1.79
CA LYS A 91 29.84 -2.12 2.37
C LYS A 91 29.55 -3.63 2.38
N PRO A 92 30.55 -4.49 2.19
CA PRO A 92 30.37 -5.94 2.28
C PRO A 92 29.68 -6.35 3.59
N GLY A 93 28.66 -7.21 3.49
CA GLY A 93 27.87 -7.70 4.62
C GLY A 93 26.80 -6.74 5.16
N ALA A 94 26.59 -5.58 4.51
CA ALA A 94 25.51 -4.67 4.88
C ALA A 94 24.11 -5.19 4.50
N GLY A 95 24.04 -6.13 3.55
CA GLY A 95 22.80 -6.58 2.95
C GLY A 95 22.10 -5.44 2.18
N ILE A 96 20.77 -5.44 2.20
CA ILE A 96 19.96 -4.43 1.51
C ILE A 96 19.53 -3.35 2.51
N VAL A 97 20.02 -2.14 2.30
CA VAL A 97 19.65 -0.95 3.06
C VAL A 97 18.66 -0.12 2.25
N LEU A 98 17.43 0.01 2.73
CA LEU A 98 16.38 0.78 2.06
C LEU A 98 16.33 2.21 2.62
N ARG A 99 16.27 3.20 1.73
CA ARG A 99 16.10 4.61 2.06
C ARG A 99 14.84 5.18 1.40
N ALA A 100 14.20 6.13 2.09
CA ALA A 100 13.16 6.95 1.49
C ALA A 100 13.83 8.08 0.68
N GLY A 101 13.53 8.13 -0.61
CA GLY A 101 13.74 9.31 -1.44
C GLY A 101 12.50 10.20 -1.45
N GLU A 102 12.47 11.16 -2.36
CA GLU A 102 11.34 12.09 -2.52
C GLU A 102 10.00 11.33 -2.62
N GLY A 103 8.98 11.79 -1.88
CA GLY A 103 7.61 11.29 -2.01
C GLY A 103 7.37 9.87 -1.50
N VAL A 104 8.35 9.22 -0.89
CA VAL A 104 8.15 8.04 -0.04
C VAL A 104 8.03 8.47 1.42
N GLY A 105 6.97 8.02 2.08
CA GLY A 105 6.67 8.45 3.45
C GLY A 105 7.57 7.79 4.49
N MET A 106 7.69 8.44 5.64
CA MET A 106 8.35 7.92 6.84
C MET A 106 7.32 7.52 7.88
N VAL A 107 7.55 6.39 8.55
CA VAL A 107 6.66 5.91 9.61
C VAL A 107 6.93 6.67 10.91
N THR A 108 5.91 7.32 11.45
CA THR A 108 5.98 8.15 12.67
C THR A 108 5.15 7.60 13.82
N ARG A 109 4.31 6.59 13.56
CA ARG A 109 3.45 5.93 14.55
C ARG A 109 3.66 4.42 14.56
N ALA A 110 3.50 3.81 15.72
CA ALA A 110 3.50 2.36 15.86
C ALA A 110 2.19 1.73 15.33
N GLY A 111 2.18 0.40 15.16
CA GLY A 111 1.01 -0.36 14.69
C GLY A 111 1.05 -0.72 13.20
N LEU A 112 1.95 -0.12 12.44
CA LEU A 112 2.28 -0.57 11.08
C LEU A 112 3.29 -1.74 11.13
N PRO A 113 3.34 -2.58 10.08
CA PRO A 113 4.33 -3.66 9.98
C PRO A 113 5.77 -3.16 9.72
N VAL A 114 5.96 -1.84 9.68
CA VAL A 114 7.22 -1.14 9.48
C VAL A 114 7.47 -0.31 10.74
N ALA A 115 8.70 -0.34 11.25
CA ALA A 115 9.07 0.34 12.49
C ALA A 115 9.02 1.87 12.37
N VAL A 116 8.87 2.56 13.50
CA VAL A 116 8.96 4.03 13.55
C VAL A 116 10.37 4.48 13.16
N GLY A 117 10.46 5.52 12.34
CA GLY A 117 11.72 6.05 11.79
C GLY A 117 12.16 5.37 10.48
N GLU A 118 11.48 4.32 10.03
CA GLU A 118 11.79 3.63 8.78
C GLU A 118 11.00 4.20 7.59
N PRO A 119 11.53 4.07 6.35
CA PRO A 119 10.77 4.28 5.12
C PRO A 119 9.53 3.39 5.08
N ALA A 120 8.39 3.95 4.65
CA ALA A 120 7.11 3.26 4.52
C ALA A 120 7.09 2.25 3.35
N ILE A 121 8.05 1.33 3.35
CA ILE A 121 8.19 0.21 2.42
C ILE A 121 7.81 -1.05 3.18
N ASN A 122 6.66 -1.62 2.86
CA ASN A 122 6.09 -2.74 3.60
C ASN A 122 6.88 -4.06 3.39
N PRO A 123 6.72 -5.07 4.28
CA PRO A 123 7.46 -6.33 4.18
C PRO A 123 7.34 -7.06 2.83
N GLY A 124 6.16 -7.06 2.21
CA GLY A 124 5.95 -7.67 0.89
C GLY A 124 6.84 -7.05 -0.19
N PRO A 125 6.79 -5.72 -0.39
CA PRO A 125 7.73 -5.02 -1.26
C PRO A 125 9.20 -5.20 -0.90
N ARG A 126 9.57 -5.20 0.40
CA ARG A 126 10.96 -5.46 0.83
C ARG A 126 11.44 -6.83 0.36
N ALA A 127 10.60 -7.87 0.49
CA ALA A 127 10.90 -9.22 0.01
C ALA A 127 11.02 -9.29 -1.51
N GLN A 128 10.16 -8.58 -2.26
CA GLN A 128 10.22 -8.52 -3.73
C GLN A 128 11.50 -7.83 -4.21
N ILE A 129 11.89 -6.71 -3.60
CA ILE A 129 13.17 -6.04 -3.88
C ILE A 129 14.33 -6.98 -3.57
N ALA A 130 14.32 -7.64 -2.41
CA ALA A 130 15.39 -8.56 -2.03
C ALA A 130 15.56 -9.72 -3.00
N ALA A 131 14.45 -10.33 -3.45
CA ALA A 131 14.47 -11.40 -4.44
C ALA A 131 15.04 -10.91 -5.79
N ALA A 132 14.63 -9.73 -6.25
CA ALA A 132 15.13 -9.13 -7.48
C ALA A 132 16.64 -8.83 -7.44
N ILE A 133 17.13 -8.29 -6.32
CA ILE A 133 18.57 -8.03 -6.12
C ILE A 133 19.36 -9.33 -6.06
N ALA A 134 18.86 -10.34 -5.34
CA ALA A 134 19.51 -11.63 -5.22
C ALA A 134 19.63 -12.34 -6.58
N GLU A 135 18.59 -12.25 -7.42
CA GLU A 135 18.62 -12.79 -8.79
C GLU A 135 19.74 -12.17 -9.62
N VAL A 136 19.80 -10.84 -9.67
CA VAL A 136 20.84 -10.10 -10.43
C VAL A 136 22.23 -10.37 -9.87
N ALA A 137 22.37 -10.42 -8.53
CA ALA A 137 23.64 -10.75 -7.87
C ALA A 137 24.13 -12.15 -8.30
N HIS A 138 23.24 -13.14 -8.32
CA HIS A 138 23.56 -14.49 -8.75
C HIS A 138 23.96 -14.57 -10.23
N THR A 139 23.21 -13.90 -11.11
CA THR A 139 23.46 -13.94 -12.56
C THR A 139 24.71 -13.18 -12.98
N HIS A 140 25.04 -12.07 -12.32
CA HIS A 140 26.11 -11.16 -12.74
C HIS A 140 27.31 -11.09 -11.76
N GLY A 141 27.35 -11.94 -10.74
CA GLY A 141 28.47 -12.02 -9.79
C GLY A 141 28.57 -10.85 -8.81
N GLY A 142 27.44 -10.23 -8.44
CA GLY A 142 27.38 -9.17 -7.43
C GLY A 142 27.29 -9.69 -6.00
N SER A 143 27.66 -8.89 -5.00
CA SER A 143 27.54 -9.30 -3.59
C SER A 143 26.09 -9.29 -3.08
N GLY A 144 25.22 -8.48 -3.67
CA GLY A 144 23.87 -8.20 -3.16
C GLY A 144 23.83 -7.17 -2.02
N ASP A 145 24.99 -6.68 -1.58
CA ASP A 145 25.10 -5.59 -0.59
C ASP A 145 24.87 -4.25 -1.28
N VAL A 146 23.67 -3.69 -1.11
CA VAL A 146 23.26 -2.46 -1.80
C VAL A 146 22.47 -1.53 -0.90
N GLU A 147 22.64 -0.25 -1.14
CA GLU A 147 21.77 0.79 -0.64
C GLU A 147 20.81 1.20 -1.76
N ILE A 148 19.51 1.17 -1.49
CA ILE A 148 18.46 1.47 -2.46
C ILE A 148 17.58 2.59 -1.92
N ALA A 149 17.60 3.74 -2.59
CA ALA A 149 16.67 4.83 -2.34
C ALA A 149 15.47 4.71 -3.29
N ILE A 150 14.27 4.53 -2.74
CA ILE A 150 13.03 4.52 -3.52
C ILE A 150 12.41 5.91 -3.46
N ALA A 151 12.06 6.47 -4.61
CA ALA A 151 11.39 7.77 -4.72
C ALA A 151 10.15 7.70 -5.60
N ILE A 152 9.17 8.55 -5.31
CA ILE A 152 8.00 8.80 -6.14
C ILE A 152 7.91 10.33 -6.29
N PRO A 153 8.45 10.92 -7.37
CA PRO A 153 8.37 12.37 -7.58
C PRO A 153 6.93 12.88 -7.45
N GLY A 154 6.71 13.93 -6.67
CA GLY A 154 5.36 14.43 -6.35
C GLY A 154 4.51 13.54 -5.42
N GLY A 155 5.09 12.46 -4.87
CA GLY A 155 4.40 11.50 -4.01
C GLY A 155 3.83 12.11 -2.73
N ALA A 156 4.42 13.18 -2.19
CA ALA A 156 3.87 13.90 -1.05
C ALA A 156 2.46 14.49 -1.34
N ASN A 157 2.27 15.03 -2.55
CA ASN A 157 0.98 15.59 -2.98
C ASN A 157 -0.07 14.50 -3.19
N LEU A 158 0.35 13.35 -3.72
CA LEU A 158 -0.52 12.17 -3.84
C LEU A 158 -0.91 11.63 -2.47
N ALA A 159 0.05 11.57 -1.53
CA ALA A 159 -0.17 11.06 -0.18
C ALA A 159 -1.23 11.85 0.60
N ALA A 160 -1.34 13.16 0.37
CA ALA A 160 -2.37 14.02 0.97
C ALA A 160 -3.81 13.60 0.62
N LYS A 161 -3.99 12.82 -0.46
CA LYS A 161 -5.28 12.26 -0.88
C LYS A 161 -5.52 10.83 -0.37
N THR A 162 -4.67 10.35 0.54
CA THR A 162 -4.73 8.98 1.07
C THR A 162 -4.89 8.96 2.59
N LEU A 163 -5.11 7.77 3.14
CA LEU A 163 -5.18 7.56 4.59
C LEU A 163 -3.80 7.55 5.29
N ASN A 164 -2.69 7.75 4.55
CA ASN A 164 -1.34 7.68 5.09
C ASN A 164 -1.12 8.60 6.30
N GLY A 165 -1.59 9.85 6.24
CA GLY A 165 -1.45 10.79 7.36
C GLY A 165 -2.13 10.30 8.64
N ARG A 166 -3.29 9.63 8.52
CA ARG A 166 -3.99 9.02 9.66
C ARG A 166 -3.21 7.84 10.23
N LEU A 167 -2.59 7.04 9.38
CA LEU A 167 -1.74 5.91 9.76
C LEU A 167 -0.37 6.33 10.31
N GLY A 168 -0.04 7.62 10.31
CA GLY A 168 1.26 8.11 10.76
C GLY A 168 2.38 7.94 9.74
N ILE A 169 2.04 7.90 8.45
CA ILE A 169 3.01 7.94 7.35
C ILE A 169 3.06 9.39 6.83
N VAL A 170 4.21 10.04 6.99
CA VAL A 170 4.39 11.48 6.73
C VAL A 170 5.41 11.70 5.62
N GLY A 171 5.20 12.72 4.78
CA GLY A 171 6.14 13.14 3.73
C GLY A 171 6.01 12.38 2.40
N GLY A 172 5.14 11.38 2.31
CA GLY A 172 4.99 10.61 1.08
C GLY A 172 4.07 9.40 1.13
N LEU A 173 4.09 8.64 0.05
CA LEU A 173 3.31 7.42 -0.15
C LEU A 173 3.96 6.22 0.52
N SER A 174 3.16 5.17 0.72
CA SER A 174 3.67 3.87 1.14
C SER A 174 3.97 3.02 -0.09
N ILE A 175 5.12 2.34 -0.10
CA ILE A 175 5.41 1.28 -1.05
C ILE A 175 4.78 0.01 -0.49
N LEU A 176 3.73 -0.48 -1.16
CA LEU A 176 2.87 -1.55 -0.69
C LEU A 176 2.54 -2.52 -1.82
N GLY A 177 2.01 -3.70 -1.46
CA GLY A 177 1.66 -4.76 -2.41
C GLY A 177 2.23 -6.10 -1.97
N THR A 178 1.38 -7.00 -1.49
CA THR A 178 1.80 -8.32 -1.01
C THR A 178 2.04 -9.31 -2.14
N THR A 179 1.22 -9.26 -3.20
CA THR A 179 1.28 -10.17 -4.36
C THR A 179 1.99 -9.57 -5.56
N GLY A 180 2.30 -8.27 -5.53
CA GLY A 180 2.76 -7.52 -6.69
C GLY A 180 1.66 -7.08 -7.65
N VAL A 181 0.44 -7.61 -7.52
CA VAL A 181 -0.68 -7.40 -8.45
C VAL A 181 -1.76 -6.51 -7.83
N VAL A 182 -2.24 -5.55 -8.60
CA VAL A 182 -3.45 -4.77 -8.29
C VAL A 182 -4.66 -5.45 -8.92
N ILE A 183 -5.64 -5.82 -8.09
CA ILE A 183 -6.93 -6.36 -8.52
C ILE A 183 -7.94 -5.22 -8.40
N PRO A 184 -8.57 -4.78 -9.51
CA PRO A 184 -9.54 -3.69 -9.48
C PRO A 184 -10.69 -3.93 -8.51
N TYR A 185 -11.05 -2.90 -7.73
CA TYR A 185 -12.16 -2.91 -6.77
C TYR A 185 -12.06 -4.05 -5.73
N SER A 186 -10.85 -4.36 -5.29
CA SER A 186 -10.61 -5.45 -4.34
C SER A 186 -11.15 -5.15 -2.94
N CYS A 187 -12.20 -5.86 -2.52
CA CYS A 187 -12.69 -5.84 -1.14
C CYS A 187 -11.61 -6.23 -0.13
N ALA A 188 -10.71 -7.15 -0.50
CA ALA A 188 -9.61 -7.57 0.37
C ALA A 188 -8.62 -6.42 0.65
N SER A 189 -8.38 -5.55 -0.34
CA SER A 189 -7.51 -4.38 -0.16
C SER A 189 -8.15 -3.35 0.77
N TRP A 190 -9.47 -3.14 0.67
CA TRP A 190 -10.23 -2.29 1.59
C TRP A 190 -10.23 -2.86 3.03
N ILE A 191 -10.51 -4.15 3.19
CA ILE A 191 -10.49 -4.78 4.52
C ILE A 191 -9.09 -4.67 5.16
N HIS A 192 -8.03 -4.77 4.35
CA HIS A 192 -6.67 -4.61 4.87
C HIS A 192 -6.40 -3.17 5.37
N SER A 193 -6.96 -2.13 4.75
CA SER A 193 -6.82 -0.76 5.25
C SER A 193 -7.54 -0.57 6.58
N ILE A 194 -8.73 -1.17 6.76
CA ILE A 194 -9.47 -1.22 8.04
C ILE A 194 -8.57 -1.83 9.13
N HIS A 195 -7.94 -2.97 8.84
CA HIS A 195 -7.05 -3.64 9.81
C HIS A 195 -5.86 -2.75 10.22
N ARG A 196 -5.22 -2.06 9.25
CA ARG A 196 -4.11 -1.15 9.55
C ARG A 196 -4.54 0.03 10.41
N GLY A 197 -5.72 0.60 10.15
CA GLY A 197 -6.29 1.67 10.98
C GLY A 197 -6.50 1.22 12.42
N ILE A 198 -7.06 0.03 12.62
CA ILE A 198 -7.25 -0.56 13.96
C ILE A 198 -5.91 -0.79 14.66
N ASP A 199 -4.91 -1.35 13.97
CA ASP A 199 -3.61 -1.62 14.58
C ASP A 199 -2.89 -0.32 15.01
N VAL A 200 -2.97 0.74 14.21
CA VAL A 200 -2.43 2.06 14.56
C VAL A 200 -3.17 2.67 15.74
N ALA A 201 -4.50 2.62 15.76
CA ALA A 201 -5.30 3.10 16.89
C ALA A 201 -4.95 2.35 18.19
N ARG A 202 -4.84 1.01 18.13
CA ARG A 202 -4.47 0.16 19.27
C ARG A 202 -3.06 0.45 19.77
N ALA A 203 -2.10 0.60 18.86
CA ALA A 203 -0.72 0.91 19.21
C ALA A 203 -0.58 2.30 19.85
N ALA A 204 -1.47 3.24 19.50
CA ALA A 204 -1.56 4.56 20.11
C ALA A 204 -2.33 4.57 21.45
N GLY A 205 -2.83 3.43 21.94
CA GLY A 205 -3.58 3.34 23.20
C GLY A 205 -5.02 3.88 23.11
N VAL A 206 -5.57 4.01 21.90
CA VAL A 206 -6.94 4.49 21.70
C VAL A 206 -7.94 3.46 22.25
N ALA A 207 -8.71 3.87 23.27
CA ALA A 207 -9.68 3.01 23.92
C ALA A 207 -11.04 2.95 23.18
N HIS A 208 -11.36 3.97 22.37
CA HIS A 208 -12.62 4.09 21.66
C HIS A 208 -12.38 4.37 20.19
N ILE A 209 -12.80 3.45 19.32
CA ILE A 209 -12.76 3.65 17.86
C ILE A 209 -14.18 3.71 17.28
N ALA A 210 -14.31 4.34 16.11
CA ALA A 210 -15.55 4.38 15.35
C ALA A 210 -15.37 3.84 13.93
N GLY A 211 -16.17 2.84 13.56
CA GLY A 211 -16.28 2.34 12.19
C GLY A 211 -17.40 3.05 11.45
N SER A 212 -17.08 3.79 10.39
CA SER A 212 -18.03 4.62 9.67
C SER A 212 -18.31 4.09 8.27
N THR A 213 -19.57 4.09 7.84
CA THR A 213 -19.95 3.65 6.48
C THR A 213 -19.63 4.69 5.39
N GLY A 214 -19.27 5.92 5.76
CA GLY A 214 -18.84 6.96 4.85
C GLY A 214 -18.56 8.28 5.56
N SER A 215 -18.17 9.31 4.80
CA SER A 215 -17.71 10.60 5.33
C SER A 215 -18.74 11.32 6.20
N THR A 216 -20.03 11.26 5.86
CA THR A 216 -21.10 11.88 6.66
C THR A 216 -21.24 11.23 8.04
N SER A 217 -21.21 9.90 8.11
CA SER A 217 -21.32 9.20 9.40
C SER A 217 -20.03 9.30 10.22
N GLU A 218 -18.87 9.38 9.54
CA GLU A 218 -17.58 9.68 10.17
C GLU A 218 -17.59 11.07 10.84
N ALA A 219 -18.05 12.11 10.13
CA ALA A 219 -18.15 13.45 10.69
C ALA A 219 -19.10 13.51 11.90
N ALA A 220 -20.26 12.85 11.80
CA ALA A 220 -21.25 12.81 12.87
C ALA A 220 -20.71 12.12 14.14
N VAL A 221 -20.08 10.95 14.00
CA VAL A 221 -19.55 10.21 15.16
C VAL A 221 -18.34 10.91 15.77
N LYS A 222 -17.50 11.54 14.93
CA LYS A 222 -16.40 12.38 15.39
C LYS A 222 -16.89 13.49 16.30
N GLN A 223 -17.91 14.24 15.86
CA GLN A 223 -18.49 15.33 16.64
C GLN A 223 -19.20 14.83 17.90
N LEU A 224 -19.97 13.74 17.81
CA LEU A 224 -20.75 13.20 18.92
C LEU A 224 -19.87 12.71 20.09
N HIS A 225 -18.70 12.15 19.79
CA HIS A 225 -17.83 11.52 20.79
C HIS A 225 -16.50 12.27 21.00
N GLY A 226 -16.25 13.36 20.26
CA GLY A 226 -14.98 14.10 20.34
C GLY A 226 -13.78 13.24 19.96
N LEU A 227 -13.93 12.37 18.96
CA LEU A 227 -12.88 11.42 18.57
C LEU A 227 -11.79 12.09 17.73
N ASP A 228 -10.54 11.73 18.00
CA ASP A 228 -9.41 12.09 17.15
C ASP A 228 -9.43 11.30 15.83
N ASP A 229 -8.79 11.82 14.79
CA ASP A 229 -8.77 11.18 13.45
C ASP A 229 -8.20 9.76 13.46
N ILE A 230 -7.32 9.45 14.41
CA ILE A 230 -6.73 8.12 14.58
C ILE A 230 -7.75 7.07 15.05
N ALA A 231 -8.83 7.51 15.71
CA ALA A 231 -9.92 6.65 16.18
C ALA A 231 -10.98 6.38 15.10
N LEU A 232 -10.91 7.09 13.96
CA LEU A 232 -11.88 7.01 12.88
C LEU A 232 -11.43 6.00 11.83
N ILE A 233 -12.22 4.95 11.67
CA ILE A 233 -11.97 3.85 10.73
C ILE A 233 -12.98 3.94 9.59
N ASP A 234 -12.48 4.13 8.37
CA ASP A 234 -13.28 4.07 7.15
C ASP A 234 -13.65 2.61 6.83
N MET A 235 -14.72 2.16 7.47
CA MET A 235 -15.23 0.80 7.37
C MET A 235 -15.95 0.56 6.04
N GLY A 236 -16.53 1.62 5.45
CA GLY A 236 -17.45 1.49 4.33
C GLY A 236 -18.57 0.49 4.66
N ASP A 237 -18.82 -0.44 3.74
CA ASP A 237 -19.86 -1.46 3.90
C ASP A 237 -19.37 -2.74 4.60
N PHE A 238 -18.08 -2.83 4.95
CA PHE A 238 -17.43 -4.06 5.41
C PHE A 238 -17.45 -4.23 6.94
N ALA A 239 -18.63 -4.10 7.56
CA ALA A 239 -18.81 -4.30 9.00
C ALA A 239 -18.29 -5.66 9.49
N GLY A 240 -18.56 -6.73 8.73
CA GLY A 240 -18.06 -8.07 9.01
C GLY A 240 -16.54 -8.18 9.00
N GLY A 241 -15.87 -7.51 8.05
CA GLY A 241 -14.41 -7.49 7.97
C GLY A 241 -13.82 -6.87 9.24
N MET A 242 -14.34 -5.69 9.62
CA MET A 242 -13.93 -4.98 10.83
C MET A 242 -14.19 -5.80 12.11
N LEU A 243 -15.41 -6.31 12.30
CA LEU A 243 -15.81 -7.04 13.50
C LEU A 243 -15.06 -8.37 13.69
N LYS A 244 -14.81 -9.11 12.60
CA LYS A 244 -14.01 -10.34 12.65
C LYS A 244 -12.57 -10.06 13.08
N TYR A 245 -12.00 -8.92 12.66
CA TYR A 245 -10.66 -8.52 13.05
C TYR A 245 -10.60 -8.10 14.53
N LEU A 246 -11.53 -7.24 14.96
CA LEU A 246 -11.65 -6.76 16.35
C LEU A 246 -11.88 -7.88 17.35
N ARG A 247 -12.54 -8.98 16.97
CA ARG A 247 -12.67 -10.17 17.81
C ARG A 247 -11.32 -10.73 18.28
N ARG A 248 -10.30 -10.66 17.42
CA ARG A 248 -8.93 -11.10 17.74
C ARG A 248 -8.05 -9.96 18.27
N HIS A 249 -8.45 -8.72 18.00
CA HIS A 249 -7.68 -7.50 18.27
C HIS A 249 -8.58 -6.51 19.02
N PRO A 250 -9.01 -6.84 20.24
CA PRO A 250 -10.07 -6.10 20.92
C PRO A 250 -9.63 -4.67 21.24
N VAL A 251 -10.64 -3.80 21.27
CA VAL A 251 -10.59 -2.42 21.75
C VAL A 251 -11.69 -2.26 22.81
N PRO A 252 -11.48 -1.44 23.86
CA PRO A 252 -12.45 -1.28 24.94
C PRO A 252 -13.85 -0.83 24.48
N ARG A 253 -13.92 0.05 23.47
CA ARG A 253 -15.19 0.59 22.97
C ARG A 253 -15.18 0.73 21.45
N LEU A 254 -16.26 0.28 20.82
CA LEU A 254 -16.53 0.43 19.39
C LEU A 254 -17.86 1.17 19.20
N THR A 255 -17.87 2.21 18.36
CA THR A 255 -19.10 2.77 17.79
C THR A 255 -19.18 2.40 16.31
N ILE A 256 -20.35 1.98 15.82
CA ILE A 256 -20.59 1.82 14.38
C ILE A 256 -21.51 2.95 13.95
N ALA A 257 -21.06 3.74 12.98
CA ALA A 257 -21.76 4.92 12.49
C ALA A 257 -22.15 4.74 11.02
N GLY A 258 -23.44 4.80 10.73
CA GLY A 258 -23.95 4.70 9.36
C GLY A 258 -25.35 5.26 9.21
N GLY A 259 -25.79 5.41 7.97
CA GLY A 259 -27.17 5.77 7.68
C GLY A 259 -28.15 4.69 8.13
N PHE A 260 -29.41 5.06 8.39
CA PHE A 260 -30.43 4.16 8.94
C PHE A 260 -30.49 2.81 8.23
N GLY A 261 -30.47 2.79 6.88
CA GLY A 261 -30.56 1.56 6.11
C GLY A 261 -29.35 0.62 6.30
N LYS A 262 -28.14 1.18 6.45
CA LYS A 262 -26.94 0.37 6.71
C LYS A 262 -26.98 -0.22 8.12
N LEU A 263 -27.41 0.56 9.11
CA LEU A 263 -27.53 0.09 10.49
C LEU A 263 -28.68 -0.91 10.67
N ALA A 264 -29.81 -0.73 9.98
CA ALA A 264 -30.93 -1.68 9.99
C ALA A 264 -30.49 -3.06 9.45
N LYS A 265 -29.74 -3.09 8.34
CA LYS A 265 -29.15 -4.32 7.80
C LYS A 265 -28.22 -5.01 8.78
N LEU A 266 -27.35 -4.24 9.44
CA LEU A 266 -26.45 -4.78 10.45
C LEU A 266 -27.21 -5.37 11.65
N ALA A 267 -28.27 -4.67 12.11
CA ALA A 267 -29.14 -5.15 13.18
C ALA A 267 -29.87 -6.46 12.79
N ALA A 268 -30.21 -6.62 11.52
CA ALA A 268 -30.75 -7.87 10.96
C ALA A 268 -29.68 -8.97 10.75
N GLY A 269 -28.42 -8.74 11.13
CA GLY A 269 -27.33 -9.72 11.06
C GLY A 269 -26.51 -9.68 9.76
N ALA A 270 -26.80 -8.76 8.84
CA ALA A 270 -25.99 -8.60 7.63
C ALA A 270 -24.60 -8.05 7.96
N LEU A 271 -23.56 -8.73 7.49
CA LEU A 271 -22.16 -8.36 7.71
C LEU A 271 -21.55 -7.59 6.54
N ASP A 272 -22.24 -7.55 5.39
CA ASP A 272 -21.95 -6.69 4.25
C ASP A 272 -23.18 -5.79 4.01
N LEU A 273 -22.96 -4.48 4.15
CA LEU A 273 -24.04 -3.50 4.16
C LEU A 273 -24.33 -2.96 2.74
N HIS A 274 -23.59 -3.41 1.73
CA HIS A 274 -23.79 -3.00 0.35
C HIS A 274 -25.19 -3.37 -0.15
N SER A 275 -25.83 -2.51 -0.93
CA SER A 275 -27.20 -2.72 -1.43
C SER A 275 -27.35 -3.92 -2.34
N GLY A 276 -26.28 -4.31 -3.05
CA GLY A 276 -26.24 -5.54 -3.83
C GLY A 276 -26.10 -6.82 -2.99
N ALA A 277 -25.67 -6.72 -1.72
CA ALA A 277 -25.42 -7.87 -0.85
C ALA A 277 -26.56 -8.11 0.16
N SER A 278 -27.27 -7.05 0.54
CA SER A 278 -28.34 -7.10 1.53
C SER A 278 -29.41 -6.04 1.27
N VAL A 279 -30.65 -6.29 1.68
CA VAL A 279 -31.79 -5.37 1.57
C VAL A 279 -32.25 -4.97 2.96
N VAL A 280 -32.80 -3.76 3.09
CA VAL A 280 -33.39 -3.30 4.35
C VAL A 280 -34.70 -4.04 4.56
N ASP A 281 -34.86 -4.69 5.70
CA ASP A 281 -36.15 -5.21 6.11
C ASP A 281 -37.05 -4.03 6.49
N VAL A 282 -38.23 -3.98 5.86
CA VAL A 282 -39.22 -2.91 6.03
C VAL A 282 -40.49 -3.40 6.72
N ALA A 283 -40.51 -4.67 7.16
CA ALA A 283 -41.55 -5.25 7.99
C ALA A 283 -41.35 -4.87 9.47
#